data_AF-A0A413DUH9-F1
#
_entry.id   AF-A0A413DUH9-F1
#
_cell.length_a   1.000
_cell.length_b   1.000
_cell.length_c   1.000
_cell.angle_alpha   90.00
_cell.angle_beta   90.00
_cell.angle_gamma   90.00
#
_symmetry.space_group_name_H-M   'P 1'
#
loop_
_entity.id
_entity.type
_entity.pdbx_description
1 polymer ?
#
loop_
_entity_poly.entity_id
_entity_poly.type
_entity_poly.pdbx_seq_one_letter_code
_entity_poly.pdbx_strand_id
1 'polypeptide(L)'
;MAEERSVGELLDELFGFESVAKRQAALEQYDRGELVRKARSRELLVVIEGVESAERAARESAVQAVDGYVRRVEFDSLARARKQVGVVGPLQMERRYAAFLRMEDKAELLARLEQTLAFIEVKLRANTADRVRAAYDAAGALVLQGAARLSDVRVVDAAPLDANLLCTQLEQLRCAADATDLAGMITATFESELSATGPQGVDAFASDVAGDVALERELTNVRGAAQRARLAAQAYRTERAARVAGSTVEPVSLPVSACVACETGCDAGELSELLAQVKKSFETYRRVVADGGLFCAFGAGSPHGICRGSSYFDYDDRLDEDVLVGEYDGTTKHNVRREVTIPELVDESSADGGDSLEVAVARMREFNGRRYDGVLDEDPVRHVNAFWYGLKKLSQYCEAAVRVDERAWDCFIDKVQFAYDEPAGHLAVQMDDKQVAAFVAAVDALGADE
;
A
#
# COMPACT_ATOMS: atom_id res chain seq x y z
N MET A 1 15.13 -39.25 85.21
CA MET A 1 13.76 -39.06 84.68
C MET A 1 13.87 -39.02 83.16
N ALA A 2 14.26 -40.14 82.56
CA ALA A 2 14.19 -40.31 81.12
C ALA A 2 12.79 -40.89 80.88
N GLU A 3 11.90 -40.08 80.31
CA GLU A 3 10.60 -40.58 79.84
C GLU A 3 10.90 -41.65 78.78
N GLU A 4 10.64 -42.91 79.13
CA GLU A 4 10.59 -44.01 78.17
C GLU A 4 9.43 -43.72 77.22
N ARG A 5 9.73 -43.12 76.07
CA ARG A 5 8.77 -43.00 74.97
C ARG A 5 8.21 -44.37 74.67
N SER A 6 6.88 -44.48 74.65
CA SER A 6 6.26 -45.77 74.40
C SER A 6 6.55 -46.20 72.96
N VAL A 7 6.72 -47.49 72.73
CA VAL A 7 6.92 -48.07 71.39
C VAL A 7 5.83 -47.62 70.41
N GLY A 8 4.62 -47.31 70.90
CA GLY A 8 3.52 -46.74 70.10
C GLY A 8 3.79 -45.33 69.56
N GLU A 9 4.41 -44.44 70.35
CA GLU A 9 4.74 -43.07 69.92
C GLU A 9 5.84 -43.06 68.86
N LEU A 10 6.82 -43.96 68.98
CA LEU A 10 7.88 -44.14 67.99
C LEU A 10 7.36 -44.71 66.67
N LEU A 11 6.36 -45.62 66.72
CA LEU A 11 5.72 -46.15 65.53
C LEU A 11 4.83 -45.10 64.85
N ASP A 12 4.06 -44.32 65.62
CA ASP A 12 3.25 -43.22 65.08
C ASP A 12 4.11 -42.10 64.46
N GLU A 13 5.27 -41.76 65.05
CA GLU A 13 6.26 -40.87 64.41
C GLU A 13 6.77 -41.49 63.10
N LEU A 14 7.18 -42.77 63.09
CA LEU A 14 7.73 -43.44 61.90
C LEU A 14 6.72 -43.52 60.74
N PHE A 15 5.47 -43.90 61.03
CA PHE A 15 4.39 -43.94 60.05
C PHE A 15 3.98 -42.52 59.60
N GLY A 16 4.06 -41.53 60.49
CA GLY A 16 3.91 -40.11 60.18
C GLY A 16 4.97 -39.64 59.18
N PHE A 17 6.25 -39.91 59.43
CA PHE A 17 7.37 -39.55 58.55
C PHE A 17 7.30 -40.27 57.20
N GLU A 18 6.98 -41.57 57.17
CA GLU A 18 6.77 -42.29 55.91
C GLU A 18 5.60 -41.72 55.10
N SER A 19 4.50 -41.32 55.77
CA SER A 19 3.35 -40.72 55.09
C SER A 19 3.66 -39.34 54.50
N VAL A 20 4.47 -38.53 55.19
CA VAL A 20 4.94 -37.22 54.71
C VAL A 20 5.93 -37.39 53.56
N ALA A 21 6.88 -38.31 53.67
CA ALA A 21 7.84 -38.61 52.61
C ALA A 21 7.14 -39.12 51.32
N LYS A 22 6.10 -39.96 51.46
CA LYS A 22 5.28 -40.42 50.32
C LYS A 22 4.50 -39.29 49.66
N ARG A 23 3.94 -38.35 50.46
CA ARG A 23 3.24 -37.16 49.92
C ARG A 23 4.20 -36.22 49.20
N GLN A 24 5.39 -36.00 49.76
CA GLN A 24 6.42 -35.17 49.16
C GLN A 24 6.91 -35.75 47.83
N ALA A 25 7.20 -37.06 47.78
CA ALA A 25 7.59 -37.74 46.55
C ALA A 25 6.49 -37.71 45.48
N ALA A 26 5.21 -37.81 45.88
CA ALA A 26 4.08 -37.70 44.95
C ALA A 26 3.91 -36.28 44.38
N LEU A 27 4.15 -35.23 45.18
CA LEU A 27 4.14 -33.84 44.71
C LEU A 27 5.30 -33.58 43.74
N GLU A 28 6.50 -34.05 44.05
CA GLU A 28 7.67 -33.91 43.17
C GLU A 28 7.49 -34.67 41.84
N GLN A 29 6.88 -35.85 41.87
CA GLN A 29 6.50 -36.58 40.65
C GLN A 29 5.45 -35.83 39.83
N TYR A 30 4.48 -35.20 40.51
CA TYR A 30 3.46 -34.38 39.85
C TYR A 30 4.09 -33.15 39.19
N ASP A 31 4.96 -32.43 39.89
CA ASP A 31 5.66 -31.24 39.38
C ASP A 31 6.58 -31.58 38.20
N ARG A 32 7.35 -32.69 38.30
CA ARG A 32 8.16 -33.22 37.20
C ARG A 32 7.29 -33.57 35.98
N GLY A 33 6.16 -34.23 36.19
CA GLY A 33 5.19 -34.54 35.13
C GLY A 33 4.54 -33.30 34.51
N GLU A 34 4.35 -32.21 35.28
CA GLU A 34 3.88 -30.93 34.76
C GLU A 34 4.92 -30.23 33.89
N LEU A 35 6.20 -30.26 34.30
CA LEU A 35 7.30 -29.72 33.51
C LEU A 35 7.41 -30.42 32.15
N VAL A 36 7.30 -31.75 32.11
CA VAL A 36 7.34 -32.53 30.87
C VAL A 36 6.13 -32.24 29.98
N ARG A 37 4.92 -32.12 30.55
CA ARG A 37 3.73 -31.70 29.78
C ARG A 37 3.89 -30.30 29.18
N LYS A 38 4.41 -29.34 29.96
CA LYS A 38 4.69 -27.98 29.48
C LYS A 38 5.74 -27.99 28.37
N ALA A 39 6.83 -28.74 28.54
CA ALA A 39 7.87 -28.88 27.52
C ALA A 39 7.34 -29.54 26.24
N ARG A 40 6.53 -30.60 26.37
CA ARG A 40 5.87 -31.29 25.25
C ARG A 40 4.98 -30.34 24.46
N SER A 41 4.09 -29.62 25.15
CA SER A 41 3.21 -28.63 24.52
C SER A 41 4.00 -27.51 23.82
N ARG A 42 5.02 -26.96 24.51
CA ARG A 42 5.87 -25.90 23.95
C ARG A 42 6.62 -26.33 22.70
N GLU A 43 7.29 -27.49 22.74
CA GLU A 43 8.06 -27.96 21.59
C GLU A 43 7.15 -28.27 20.41
N LEU A 44 5.99 -28.91 20.63
CA LEU A 44 5.02 -29.17 19.58
C LEU A 44 4.50 -27.86 18.95
N LEU A 45 4.13 -26.87 19.76
CA LEU A 45 3.69 -25.57 19.28
C LEU A 45 4.77 -24.87 18.44
N VAL A 46 6.04 -24.89 18.86
CA VAL A 46 7.13 -24.30 18.07
C VAL A 46 7.27 -24.96 16.70
N VAL A 47 7.07 -26.27 16.59
CA VAL A 47 7.10 -26.95 15.28
C VAL A 47 5.92 -26.53 14.41
N ILE A 48 4.71 -26.51 14.95
CA ILE A 48 3.50 -26.13 14.22
C ILE A 48 3.57 -24.66 13.77
N GLU A 49 3.89 -23.74 14.68
CA GLU A 49 4.00 -22.30 14.39
C GLU A 49 5.11 -22.00 13.36
N GLY A 50 6.24 -22.70 13.44
CA GLY A 50 7.31 -22.58 12.45
C GLY A 50 6.88 -23.05 11.05
N VAL A 51 6.01 -24.06 11.00
CA VAL A 51 5.46 -24.57 9.75
C VAL A 51 4.41 -23.60 9.19
N GLU A 52 3.42 -23.22 9.99
CA GLU A 52 2.37 -22.28 9.59
C GLU A 52 2.91 -20.90 9.21
N SER A 53 3.97 -20.42 9.88
CA SER A 53 4.62 -19.15 9.52
C SER A 53 5.27 -19.19 8.14
N ALA A 54 5.95 -20.29 7.79
CA ALA A 54 6.52 -20.45 6.46
C ALA A 54 5.43 -20.51 5.37
N GLU A 55 4.32 -21.23 5.61
CA GLU A 55 3.19 -21.30 4.68
C GLU A 55 2.49 -19.94 4.50
N ARG A 56 2.32 -19.20 5.60
CA ARG A 56 1.77 -17.84 5.56
C ARG A 56 2.68 -16.89 4.80
N ALA A 57 3.99 -16.94 5.05
CA ALA A 57 4.96 -16.11 4.33
C ALA A 57 4.99 -16.44 2.83
N ALA A 58 4.92 -17.73 2.46
CA ALA A 58 4.82 -18.15 1.07
C ALA A 58 3.55 -17.61 0.40
N ARG A 59 2.39 -17.74 1.06
CA ARG A 59 1.12 -17.20 0.60
C ARG A 59 1.18 -15.68 0.42
N GLU A 60 1.60 -14.95 1.44
CA GLU A 60 1.68 -13.49 1.44
C GLU A 60 2.61 -13.00 0.33
N SER A 61 3.78 -13.64 0.15
CA SER A 61 4.73 -13.28 -0.91
C SER A 61 4.16 -13.49 -2.31
N ALA A 62 3.46 -14.60 -2.55
CA ALA A 62 2.86 -14.87 -3.84
C ALA A 62 1.68 -13.93 -4.16
N VAL A 63 0.80 -13.70 -3.18
CA VAL A 63 -0.34 -12.77 -3.30
C VAL A 63 0.17 -11.35 -3.54
N GLN A 64 1.17 -10.89 -2.78
CA GLN A 64 1.74 -9.54 -2.97
C GLN A 64 2.35 -9.35 -4.36
N ALA A 65 2.99 -10.39 -4.92
CA ALA A 65 3.55 -10.35 -6.27
C ALA A 65 2.44 -10.24 -7.34
N VAL A 66 1.38 -11.04 -7.20
CA VAL A 66 0.19 -11.00 -8.08
C VAL A 66 -0.49 -9.64 -8.01
N ASP A 67 -0.77 -9.15 -6.81
CA ASP A 67 -1.34 -7.82 -6.56
C ASP A 67 -0.52 -6.71 -7.22
N GLY A 68 0.80 -6.74 -6.98
CA GLY A 68 1.72 -5.78 -7.56
C GLY A 68 1.71 -5.81 -9.08
N TYR A 69 1.64 -7.00 -9.69
CA TYR A 69 1.54 -7.15 -11.14
C TYR A 69 0.22 -6.61 -11.69
N VAL A 70 -0.92 -6.98 -11.10
CA VAL A 70 -2.25 -6.51 -11.57
C VAL A 70 -2.35 -4.98 -11.50
N ARG A 71 -1.83 -4.35 -10.44
CA ARG A 71 -1.80 -2.89 -10.31
C ARG A 71 -0.91 -2.20 -11.35
N ARG A 72 0.21 -2.82 -11.75
CA ARG A 72 1.03 -2.33 -12.88
C ARG A 72 0.24 -2.40 -14.19
N VAL A 73 -0.33 -3.58 -14.48
CA VAL A 73 -1.16 -3.80 -15.68
C VAL A 73 -2.35 -2.83 -15.72
N GLU A 74 -3.00 -2.55 -14.59
CA GLU A 74 -4.06 -1.55 -14.45
C GLU A 74 -3.58 -0.18 -14.95
N PHE A 75 -2.48 0.32 -14.39
CA PHE A 75 -1.93 1.63 -14.69
C PHE A 75 -1.58 1.76 -16.18
N ASP A 76 -0.86 0.78 -16.72
CA ASP A 76 -0.40 0.78 -18.11
C ASP A 76 -1.56 0.63 -19.09
N SER A 77 -2.53 -0.23 -18.78
CA SER A 77 -3.74 -0.42 -19.58
C SER A 77 -4.58 0.85 -19.65
N LEU A 78 -4.77 1.54 -18.52
CA LEU A 78 -5.52 2.79 -18.47
C LEU A 78 -4.82 3.90 -19.26
N ALA A 79 -3.49 4.03 -19.11
CA ALA A 79 -2.70 5.00 -19.85
C ALA A 79 -2.74 4.74 -21.36
N ARG A 80 -2.58 3.48 -21.76
CA ARG A 80 -2.63 3.03 -23.16
C ARG A 80 -4.01 3.25 -23.77
N ALA A 81 -5.08 2.85 -23.08
CA ALA A 81 -6.44 3.00 -23.55
C ALA A 81 -6.84 4.47 -23.72
N ARG A 82 -6.50 5.33 -22.75
CA ARG A 82 -6.72 6.78 -22.86
C ARG A 82 -6.01 7.39 -24.07
N LYS A 83 -4.76 6.97 -24.32
CA LYS A 83 -3.99 7.41 -25.50
C LYS A 83 -4.62 6.94 -26.81
N GLN A 84 -5.09 5.69 -26.88
CA GLN A 84 -5.72 5.12 -28.07
C GLN A 84 -7.05 5.79 -28.42
N VAL A 85 -7.87 6.09 -27.41
CA VAL A 85 -9.18 6.75 -27.59
C VAL A 85 -9.03 8.27 -27.75
N GLY A 86 -7.87 8.83 -27.42
CA GLY A 86 -7.59 10.27 -27.53
C GLY A 86 -8.17 11.08 -26.37
N VAL A 87 -8.31 10.48 -25.19
CA VAL A 87 -8.69 11.19 -23.96
C VAL A 87 -7.51 12.01 -23.47
N VAL A 88 -7.74 13.30 -23.26
CA VAL A 88 -6.73 14.24 -22.75
C VAL A 88 -6.60 14.08 -21.25
N GLY A 89 -5.35 13.97 -20.79
CA GLY A 89 -5.01 13.76 -19.37
C GLY A 89 -5.40 14.91 -18.43
N PRO A 90 -5.05 14.79 -17.14
CA PRO A 90 -5.34 15.82 -16.16
C PRO A 90 -4.56 17.11 -16.47
N LEU A 91 -5.19 18.24 -16.19
CA LEU A 91 -4.67 19.59 -16.35
C LEU A 91 -3.55 19.90 -15.35
N GLN A 92 -3.65 19.37 -14.12
CA GLN A 92 -2.71 19.61 -13.01
C GLN A 92 -2.49 21.11 -12.76
N MET A 93 -3.59 21.87 -12.61
CA MET A 93 -3.54 23.34 -12.53
C MET A 93 -2.64 23.84 -11.40
N GLU A 94 -2.62 23.16 -10.25
CA GLU A 94 -1.79 23.57 -9.11
C GLU A 94 -0.29 23.49 -9.41
N ARG A 95 0.14 22.50 -10.21
CA ARG A 95 1.52 22.40 -10.67
C ARG A 95 1.84 23.48 -11.70
N ARG A 96 0.91 23.75 -12.62
CA ARG A 96 1.07 24.79 -13.64
C ARG A 96 1.15 26.17 -12.99
N TYR A 97 0.27 26.45 -12.03
CA TYR A 97 0.28 27.71 -11.28
C TYR A 97 1.56 27.89 -10.47
N ALA A 98 2.01 26.85 -9.76
CA ALA A 98 3.28 26.87 -9.06
C ALA A 98 4.48 27.10 -9.99
N ALA A 99 4.42 26.64 -11.24
CA ALA A 99 5.43 26.93 -12.25
C ALA A 99 5.33 28.39 -12.76
N PHE A 100 4.13 28.92 -12.96
CA PHE A 100 3.91 30.32 -13.35
C PHE A 100 4.49 31.29 -12.33
N LEU A 101 4.30 31.04 -11.03
CA LEU A 101 4.87 31.84 -9.94
C LEU A 101 6.40 31.84 -9.88
N ARG A 102 7.07 30.93 -10.60
CA ARG A 102 8.54 30.82 -10.66
C ARG A 102 9.12 31.46 -11.92
N MET A 103 8.29 31.94 -12.85
CA MET A 103 8.74 32.51 -14.11
C MET A 103 9.24 33.94 -13.89
N GLU A 104 10.39 34.26 -14.49
CA GLU A 104 11.03 35.59 -14.38
C GLU A 104 10.82 36.44 -15.65
N ASP A 105 10.34 35.82 -16.74
CA ASP A 105 9.99 36.50 -17.99
C ASP A 105 8.48 36.58 -18.19
N LYS A 106 7.99 37.80 -18.44
CA LYS A 106 6.59 38.07 -18.77
C LYS A 106 6.16 37.44 -20.09
N ALA A 107 7.04 37.37 -21.09
CA ALA A 107 6.71 36.78 -22.38
C ALA A 107 6.56 35.25 -22.25
N GLU A 108 7.46 34.60 -21.51
CA GLU A 108 7.32 33.18 -21.17
C GLU A 108 6.02 32.89 -20.40
N LEU A 109 5.69 33.66 -19.36
CA LEU A 109 4.45 33.49 -18.60
C LEU A 109 3.21 33.52 -19.50
N LEU A 110 3.11 34.56 -20.34
CA LEU A 110 1.97 34.73 -21.25
C LEU A 110 1.87 33.58 -22.26
N ALA A 111 3.00 33.12 -22.82
CA ALA A 111 3.02 31.99 -23.73
C ALA A 111 2.55 30.69 -23.06
N ARG A 112 2.93 30.47 -21.79
CA ARG A 112 2.56 29.28 -21.02
C ARG A 112 1.10 29.28 -20.56
N LEU A 113 0.54 30.46 -20.29
CA LEU A 113 -0.89 30.65 -20.05
C LEU A 113 -1.71 30.39 -21.32
N GLU A 114 -1.26 30.88 -22.47
CA GLU A 114 -1.89 30.62 -23.77
C GLU A 114 -1.89 29.12 -24.10
N GLN A 115 -0.77 28.43 -23.89
CA GLN A 115 -0.68 26.96 -24.00
C GLN A 115 -1.67 26.25 -23.05
N THR A 116 -1.90 26.79 -21.86
CA THR A 116 -2.83 26.20 -20.88
C THR A 116 -4.28 26.36 -21.32
N LEU A 117 -4.67 27.53 -21.82
CA LEU A 117 -6.00 27.74 -22.39
C LEU A 117 -6.25 26.87 -23.63
N ALA A 118 -5.25 26.75 -24.51
CA ALA A 118 -5.33 25.86 -25.67
C ALA A 118 -5.49 24.38 -25.25
N PHE A 119 -4.75 23.96 -24.22
CA PHE A 119 -4.89 22.60 -23.66
C PHE A 119 -6.29 22.36 -23.09
N ILE A 120 -6.84 23.31 -22.33
CA ILE A 120 -8.22 23.22 -21.79
C ILE A 120 -9.22 23.10 -22.94
N GLU A 121 -9.09 23.92 -23.98
CA GLU A 121 -9.95 23.87 -25.15
C GLU A 121 -9.92 22.51 -25.87
N VAL A 122 -8.73 21.92 -26.04
CA VAL A 122 -8.60 20.57 -26.60
C VAL A 122 -9.24 19.54 -25.68
N LYS A 123 -9.02 19.63 -24.35
CA LYS A 123 -9.63 18.72 -23.37
C LYS A 123 -11.15 18.75 -23.40
N LEU A 124 -11.75 19.94 -23.43
CA LEU A 124 -13.22 20.11 -23.49
C LEU A 124 -13.83 19.52 -24.77
N ARG A 125 -13.14 19.61 -25.91
CA ARG A 125 -13.59 18.98 -27.16
C ARG A 125 -13.37 17.48 -27.19
N ALA A 126 -12.27 17.01 -26.60
CA ALA A 126 -11.84 15.63 -26.70
C ALA A 126 -12.55 14.72 -25.69
N ASN A 127 -12.74 15.18 -24.46
CA ASN A 127 -13.20 14.37 -23.33
C ASN A 127 -14.72 14.41 -23.22
N THR A 128 -15.40 13.59 -24.00
CA THR A 128 -16.83 13.31 -23.83
C THR A 128 -17.04 12.10 -22.91
N ALA A 129 -18.18 12.03 -22.23
CA ALA A 129 -18.52 10.89 -21.36
C ALA A 129 -18.41 9.55 -22.10
N ASP A 130 -18.85 9.49 -23.37
CA ASP A 130 -18.77 8.26 -24.17
C ASP A 130 -17.32 7.88 -24.54
N ARG A 131 -16.45 8.85 -24.81
CA ARG A 131 -15.02 8.57 -25.06
C ARG A 131 -14.29 8.13 -23.80
N VAL A 132 -14.60 8.76 -22.66
CA VAL A 132 -14.04 8.32 -21.38
C VAL A 132 -14.52 6.91 -21.06
N ARG A 133 -15.82 6.62 -21.22
CA ARG A 133 -16.37 5.26 -21.06
C ARG A 133 -15.66 4.25 -21.96
N ALA A 134 -15.52 4.56 -23.25
CA ALA A 134 -14.81 3.71 -24.20
C ALA A 134 -13.35 3.46 -23.81
N ALA A 135 -12.68 4.45 -23.18
CA ALA A 135 -11.33 4.26 -22.66
C ALA A 135 -11.30 3.31 -21.47
N TYR A 136 -12.27 3.36 -20.55
CA TYR A 136 -12.39 2.41 -19.44
C TYR A 136 -12.77 1.00 -19.91
N ASP A 137 -13.65 0.87 -20.90
CA ASP A 137 -13.99 -0.43 -21.48
C ASP A 137 -12.78 -1.07 -22.18
N ALA A 138 -12.04 -0.28 -22.97
CA ALA A 138 -10.81 -0.73 -23.60
C ALA A 138 -9.72 -1.07 -22.57
N ALA A 139 -9.58 -0.26 -21.51
CA ALA A 139 -8.67 -0.54 -20.40
C ALA A 139 -9.05 -1.85 -19.70
N GLY A 140 -10.32 -2.08 -19.41
CA GLY A 140 -10.80 -3.32 -18.79
C GLY A 140 -10.46 -4.56 -19.62
N ALA A 141 -10.61 -4.49 -20.95
CA ALA A 141 -10.22 -5.57 -21.84
C ALA A 141 -8.70 -5.83 -21.82
N LEU A 142 -7.89 -4.76 -21.83
CA LEU A 142 -6.43 -4.85 -21.72
C LEU A 142 -5.99 -5.42 -20.37
N VAL A 143 -6.65 -5.04 -19.27
CA VAL A 143 -6.38 -5.59 -17.94
C VAL A 143 -6.67 -7.08 -17.90
N LEU A 144 -7.80 -7.54 -18.43
CA LEU A 144 -8.11 -8.97 -18.49
C LEU A 144 -7.10 -9.74 -19.33
N GLN A 145 -6.68 -9.18 -20.47
CA GLN A 145 -5.66 -9.77 -21.32
C GLN A 145 -4.28 -9.83 -20.63
N GLY A 146 -3.89 -8.76 -19.94
CA GLY A 146 -2.62 -8.69 -19.21
C GLY A 146 -2.61 -9.61 -17.99
N ALA A 147 -3.72 -9.67 -17.24
CA ALA A 147 -3.88 -10.55 -16.09
C ALA A 147 -3.89 -12.03 -16.49
N ALA A 148 -4.44 -12.38 -17.66
CA ALA A 148 -4.41 -13.76 -18.18
C ALA A 148 -2.98 -14.33 -18.32
N ARG A 149 -1.96 -13.48 -18.47
CA ARG A 149 -0.55 -13.91 -18.51
C ARG A 149 -0.08 -14.52 -17.19
N LEU A 150 -0.75 -14.26 -16.07
CA LEU A 150 -0.45 -14.91 -14.79
C LEU A 150 -0.67 -16.43 -14.85
N SER A 151 -1.62 -16.89 -15.68
CA SER A 151 -1.85 -18.31 -15.91
C SER A 151 -0.73 -18.98 -16.71
N ASP A 152 0.15 -18.22 -17.36
CA ASP A 152 1.32 -18.77 -18.07
C ASP A 152 2.51 -19.02 -17.13
N VAL A 153 2.48 -18.48 -15.89
CA VAL A 153 3.55 -18.67 -14.90
C VAL A 153 3.47 -20.08 -14.33
N ARG A 154 4.51 -20.87 -14.62
CA ARG A 154 4.64 -22.25 -14.13
C ARG A 154 5.48 -22.30 -12.88
N VAL A 155 5.09 -23.16 -11.94
CA VAL A 155 5.93 -23.51 -10.80
C VAL A 155 7.15 -24.28 -11.28
N VAL A 156 8.34 -23.83 -10.89
CA VAL A 156 9.61 -24.48 -11.24
C VAL A 156 9.78 -25.83 -10.51
N ASP A 157 10.74 -26.63 -10.95
CA ASP A 157 11.06 -27.89 -10.30
C ASP A 157 11.48 -27.69 -8.83
N ALA A 158 10.92 -28.55 -7.97
CA ALA A 158 11.19 -28.56 -6.53
C ALA A 158 12.68 -28.78 -6.23
N ALA A 159 13.11 -28.33 -5.06
CA ALA A 159 14.43 -28.66 -4.56
C ALA A 159 14.58 -30.20 -4.38
N PRO A 160 15.74 -30.78 -4.75
CA PRO A 160 15.95 -32.21 -4.58
C PRO A 160 15.83 -32.60 -3.10
N LEU A 161 15.10 -33.67 -2.81
CA LEU A 161 14.99 -34.23 -1.47
C LEU A 161 16.37 -34.67 -0.97
N ASP A 162 16.71 -34.33 0.28
CA ASP A 162 17.85 -34.91 0.95
C ASP A 162 17.57 -36.41 1.22
N ALA A 163 18.36 -37.29 0.61
CA ALA A 163 18.25 -38.74 0.78
C ALA A 163 18.40 -39.17 2.25
N ASN A 164 19.04 -38.35 3.09
CA ASN A 164 19.20 -38.62 4.52
C ASN A 164 17.94 -38.34 5.35
N LEU A 165 16.94 -37.63 4.79
CA LEU A 165 15.65 -37.38 5.44
C LEU A 165 14.69 -38.58 5.33
N LEU A 166 14.97 -39.58 4.48
CA LEU A 166 14.10 -40.73 4.25
C LEU A 166 14.25 -41.78 5.35
N CYS A 167 13.49 -41.64 6.43
CA CYS A 167 13.17 -42.79 7.29
C CYS A 167 12.05 -43.62 6.64
N THR A 168 12.10 -44.95 6.77
CA THR A 168 11.05 -45.88 6.31
C THR A 168 9.63 -45.57 6.84
N GLN A 169 9.52 -44.83 7.95
CA GLN A 169 8.25 -44.31 8.48
C GLN A 169 7.64 -43.18 7.61
N LEU A 170 8.47 -42.38 6.94
CA LEU A 170 8.02 -41.33 6.02
C LEU A 170 7.44 -41.90 4.73
N GLU A 171 7.92 -43.07 4.29
CA GLU A 171 7.33 -43.81 3.17
C GLU A 171 5.95 -44.41 3.49
N GLN A 172 5.63 -44.63 4.78
CA GLN A 172 4.30 -45.09 5.20
C GLN A 172 3.30 -43.94 5.35
N LEU A 173 3.74 -42.77 5.82
CA LEU A 173 2.93 -41.54 5.87
C LEU A 173 2.64 -40.98 4.47
N ARG A 174 3.56 -41.18 3.52
CA ARG A 174 3.40 -40.94 2.08
C ARG A 174 2.12 -41.51 1.48
N CYS A 175 1.71 -42.70 1.92
CA CYS A 175 0.52 -43.39 1.39
C CYS A 175 -0.81 -42.87 1.98
N ALA A 176 -0.78 -42.05 3.02
CA ALA A 176 -1.97 -41.50 3.70
C ALA A 176 -2.21 -40.00 3.39
N ALA A 177 -1.36 -39.40 2.56
CA ALA A 177 -1.23 -37.96 2.32
C ALA A 177 -2.21 -37.42 1.26
N ASP A 178 -3.50 -37.49 1.57
CA ASP A 178 -4.55 -36.61 1.01
C ASP A 178 -4.97 -35.51 2.01
N ALA A 179 -4.30 -35.44 3.18
CA ALA A 179 -4.67 -34.53 4.25
C ALA A 179 -4.07 -33.13 4.06
N THR A 180 -4.94 -32.14 3.87
CA THR A 180 -4.65 -30.70 3.98
C THR A 180 -4.21 -30.26 5.38
N ASP A 181 -4.24 -31.15 6.38
CA ASP A 181 -3.92 -30.86 7.78
C ASP A 181 -2.47 -31.24 8.15
N LEU A 182 -1.53 -30.37 7.79
CA LEU A 182 -0.12 -30.54 8.13
C LEU A 182 0.14 -30.47 9.65
N ALA A 183 -0.61 -29.64 10.38
CA ALA A 183 -0.53 -29.55 11.84
C ALA A 183 -0.96 -30.85 12.51
N GLY A 184 -2.04 -31.47 12.04
CA GLY A 184 -2.49 -32.79 12.47
C GLY A 184 -1.44 -33.88 12.22
N MET A 185 -0.78 -33.88 11.05
CA MET A 185 0.30 -34.83 10.77
C MET A 185 1.53 -34.63 11.64
N ILE A 186 1.95 -33.37 11.87
CA ILE A 186 3.05 -33.04 12.78
C ILE A 186 2.75 -33.56 14.18
N THR A 187 1.53 -33.32 14.65
CA THR A 187 1.05 -33.80 15.95
C THR A 187 1.09 -35.33 16.01
N ALA A 188 0.54 -36.03 15.02
CA ALA A 188 0.54 -37.48 14.99
C ALA A 188 1.96 -38.08 14.97
N THR A 189 2.88 -37.47 14.22
CA THR A 189 4.28 -37.89 14.16
C THR A 189 4.97 -37.68 15.51
N PHE A 190 4.79 -36.51 16.10
CA PHE A 190 5.36 -36.18 17.41
C PHE A 190 4.86 -37.12 18.52
N GLU A 191 3.56 -37.43 18.55
CA GLU A 191 2.95 -38.36 19.50
C GLU A 191 3.39 -39.81 19.30
N SER A 192 3.52 -40.25 18.04
CA SER A 192 4.05 -41.57 17.71
C SER A 192 5.50 -41.73 18.18
N GLU A 193 6.32 -40.71 17.97
CA GLU A 193 7.72 -40.70 18.38
C GLU A 193 7.91 -40.74 19.89
N LEU A 194 7.08 -39.98 20.63
CA LEU A 194 7.07 -40.04 22.09
C LEU A 194 6.66 -41.43 22.60
N SER A 195 5.67 -42.06 21.96
CA SER A 195 5.17 -43.38 22.33
C SER A 195 6.19 -44.49 22.03
N ALA A 196 6.94 -44.37 20.93
CA ALA A 196 7.99 -45.32 20.54
C ALA A 196 9.19 -45.30 21.50
N THR A 197 9.47 -44.14 22.11
CA THR A 197 10.47 -43.98 23.18
C THR A 197 9.91 -44.24 24.59
N GLY A 198 8.76 -44.92 24.71
CA GLY A 198 8.01 -45.14 25.95
C GLY A 198 8.85 -45.59 27.16
N PRO A 199 8.34 -45.40 28.39
CA PRO A 199 9.14 -45.47 29.61
C PRO A 199 9.81 -46.84 29.73
N GLN A 200 11.11 -46.91 29.47
CA GLN A 200 11.90 -48.09 29.79
C GLN A 200 11.93 -48.20 31.30
N GLY A 201 11.20 -49.19 31.82
CA GLY A 201 10.95 -49.37 33.23
C GLY A 201 12.23 -49.31 34.07
N VAL A 202 12.09 -48.70 35.25
CA VAL A 202 13.01 -48.90 36.35
C VAL A 202 12.20 -48.96 37.63
N ASP A 203 11.87 -50.19 38.03
CA ASP A 203 11.97 -50.57 39.43
C ASP A 203 13.37 -50.18 39.92
N ALA A 204 13.50 -49.11 40.70
CA ALA A 204 14.56 -48.96 41.70
C ALA A 204 14.37 -47.67 42.52
N PHE A 205 14.02 -47.88 43.78
CA PHE A 205 14.23 -47.03 44.96
C PHE A 205 15.05 -45.73 44.79
N ALA A 206 14.34 -44.61 45.00
CA ALA A 206 14.69 -43.48 45.85
C ALA A 206 16.17 -43.02 45.90
N SER A 207 16.58 -42.20 44.93
CA SER A 207 17.47 -41.06 45.20
C SER A 207 17.03 -39.87 44.34
N ASP A 208 17.14 -38.64 44.86
CA ASP A 208 16.71 -37.41 44.17
C ASP A 208 17.46 -37.21 42.84
N VAL A 209 18.73 -37.64 42.80
CA VAL A 209 19.58 -37.65 41.60
C VAL A 209 19.04 -38.56 40.49
N ALA A 210 18.39 -39.67 40.84
CA ALA A 210 17.77 -40.56 39.84
C ALA A 210 16.51 -39.94 39.21
N GLY A 211 15.76 -39.14 39.98
CA GLY A 211 14.59 -38.42 39.50
C GLY A 211 14.92 -37.31 38.51
N ASP A 212 15.98 -36.55 38.77
CA ASP A 212 16.43 -35.46 37.88
C ASP A 212 17.02 -36.00 36.57
N VAL A 213 17.79 -37.09 36.63
CA VAL A 213 18.29 -37.77 35.42
C VAL A 213 17.15 -38.36 34.59
N ALA A 214 16.09 -38.86 35.22
CA ALA A 214 14.90 -39.32 34.51
C ALA A 214 14.14 -38.16 33.84
N LEU A 215 13.98 -37.03 34.53
CA LEU A 215 13.38 -35.81 33.96
C LEU A 215 14.18 -35.30 32.75
N GLU A 216 15.51 -35.24 32.86
CA GLU A 216 16.37 -34.78 31.76
C GLU A 216 16.29 -35.71 30.54
N ARG A 217 16.16 -37.03 30.76
CA ARG A 217 15.91 -38.02 29.69
C ARG A 217 14.55 -37.81 29.03
N GLU A 218 13.49 -37.56 29.79
CA GLU A 218 12.18 -37.27 29.20
C GLU A 218 12.18 -35.97 28.38
N LEU A 219 12.84 -34.92 28.87
CA LEU A 219 12.98 -33.66 28.12
C LEU A 219 13.82 -33.81 26.86
N THR A 220 14.87 -34.63 26.88
CA THR A 220 15.66 -34.94 25.67
C THR A 220 14.88 -35.79 24.67
N ASN A 221 14.04 -36.73 25.14
CA ASN A 221 13.11 -37.46 24.29
C ASN A 221 12.09 -36.53 23.63
N VAL A 222 11.52 -35.57 24.37
CA VAL A 222 10.61 -34.55 23.83
C VAL A 222 11.28 -33.72 22.74
N ARG A 223 12.52 -33.26 22.96
CA ARG A 223 13.29 -32.53 21.93
C ARG A 223 13.61 -33.40 20.71
N GLY A 224 13.91 -34.68 20.92
CA GLY A 224 14.14 -35.66 19.86
C GLY A 224 12.90 -35.89 19.01
N ALA A 225 11.74 -36.07 19.64
CA ALA A 225 10.45 -36.19 18.97
C ALA A 225 10.10 -34.91 18.18
N ALA A 226 10.34 -33.73 18.75
CA ALA A 226 10.16 -32.45 18.06
C ALA A 226 11.05 -32.35 16.82
N GLN A 227 12.31 -32.75 16.93
CA GLN A 227 13.24 -32.74 15.79
C GLN A 227 12.79 -33.69 14.68
N ARG A 228 12.33 -34.90 15.03
CA ARG A 228 11.81 -35.85 14.03
C ARG A 228 10.51 -35.35 13.38
N ALA A 229 9.62 -34.72 14.15
CA ALA A 229 8.44 -34.06 13.60
C ALA A 229 8.78 -32.92 12.63
N ARG A 230 9.85 -32.13 12.91
CA ARG A 230 10.36 -31.11 11.97
C ARG A 230 10.86 -31.72 10.66
N LEU A 231 11.66 -32.79 10.74
CA LEU A 231 12.17 -33.48 9.55
C LEU A 231 11.04 -34.10 8.73
N ALA A 232 10.02 -34.66 9.39
CA ALA A 232 8.84 -35.19 8.73
C ALA A 232 8.03 -34.11 8.02
N ALA A 233 7.83 -32.95 8.66
CA ALA A 233 7.17 -31.79 8.05
C ALA A 233 7.94 -31.29 6.82
N GLN A 234 9.27 -31.27 6.87
CA GLN A 234 10.12 -30.90 5.74
C GLN A 234 9.98 -31.89 4.58
N ALA A 235 10.07 -33.20 4.85
CA ALA A 235 9.89 -34.23 3.82
C ALA A 235 8.52 -34.12 3.14
N TYR A 236 7.47 -33.89 3.93
CA TYR A 236 6.12 -33.70 3.40
C TYR A 236 6.01 -32.47 2.50
N ARG A 237 6.61 -31.34 2.91
CA ARG A 237 6.64 -30.12 2.08
C ARG A 237 7.39 -30.33 0.78
N THR A 238 8.53 -31.00 0.81
CA THR A 238 9.28 -31.30 -0.42
C THR A 238 8.49 -32.19 -1.38
N GLU A 239 7.64 -33.08 -0.88
CA GLU A 239 6.76 -33.88 -1.72
C GLU A 239 5.61 -33.08 -2.30
N ARG A 240 4.94 -32.23 -1.49
CA ARG A 240 3.92 -31.29 -2.00
C ARG A 240 4.51 -30.39 -3.08
N ALA A 241 5.69 -29.84 -2.84
CA ALA A 241 6.46 -29.04 -3.79
C ALA A 241 6.70 -29.79 -5.12
N ALA A 242 7.07 -31.09 -5.04
CA ALA A 242 7.27 -31.92 -6.23
C ALA A 242 5.96 -32.19 -6.99
N ARG A 243 4.82 -32.32 -6.30
CA ARG A 243 3.49 -32.53 -6.93
C ARG A 243 2.99 -31.28 -7.65
N VAL A 244 3.30 -30.09 -7.13
CA VAL A 244 2.87 -28.81 -7.73
C VAL A 244 3.83 -28.28 -8.79
N ALA A 245 4.99 -28.93 -8.99
CA ALA A 245 5.92 -28.56 -10.05
C ALA A 245 5.23 -28.62 -11.42
N GLY A 246 5.40 -27.56 -12.22
CA GLY A 246 4.76 -27.41 -13.53
C GLY A 246 3.31 -26.96 -13.51
N SER A 247 2.65 -26.89 -12.33
CA SER A 247 1.32 -26.32 -12.19
C SER A 247 1.30 -24.82 -12.50
N THR A 248 0.11 -24.31 -12.83
CA THR A 248 -0.14 -22.90 -13.14
C THR A 248 -1.25 -22.35 -12.26
N VAL A 249 -1.37 -21.03 -12.20
CA VAL A 249 -2.46 -20.37 -11.48
C VAL A 249 -3.71 -20.33 -12.36
N GLU A 250 -4.71 -21.15 -12.02
CA GLU A 250 -6.02 -21.12 -12.66
C GLU A 250 -6.96 -20.15 -11.91
N PRO A 251 -7.53 -19.14 -12.59
CA PRO A 251 -8.38 -18.16 -11.92
C PRO A 251 -9.77 -18.75 -11.56
N VAL A 252 -10.31 -18.41 -10.39
CA VAL A 252 -11.60 -18.93 -9.91
C VAL A 252 -12.78 -18.44 -10.76
N SER A 253 -12.80 -17.14 -11.10
CA SER A 253 -13.76 -16.55 -12.04
C SER A 253 -13.37 -15.11 -12.38
N LEU A 254 -13.04 -14.85 -13.64
CA LEU A 254 -12.73 -13.49 -14.09
C LEU A 254 -14.02 -12.68 -14.33
N PRO A 255 -14.02 -11.37 -14.01
CA PRO A 255 -15.13 -10.49 -14.37
C PRO A 255 -15.23 -10.34 -15.90
N VAL A 256 -16.46 -10.17 -16.40
CA VAL A 256 -16.73 -10.06 -17.85
C VAL A 256 -16.30 -8.69 -18.40
N SER A 257 -16.53 -7.62 -17.63
CA SER A 257 -16.25 -6.25 -18.05
C SER A 257 -16.23 -5.30 -16.85
N ALA A 258 -15.61 -4.13 -17.03
CA ALA A 258 -15.52 -3.10 -15.99
C ALA A 258 -16.84 -2.33 -15.77
N CYS A 259 -17.68 -2.18 -16.81
CA CYS A 259 -19.00 -1.53 -16.74
C CYS A 259 -18.99 -0.16 -16.02
N VAL A 260 -17.96 0.66 -16.25
CA VAL A 260 -17.80 1.94 -15.56
C VAL A 260 -18.82 2.95 -16.05
N ALA A 261 -19.64 3.49 -15.15
CA ALA A 261 -20.54 4.58 -15.47
C ALA A 261 -19.73 5.86 -15.69
N CYS A 262 -20.01 6.55 -16.80
CA CYS A 262 -19.45 7.86 -17.09
C CYS A 262 -20.59 8.81 -17.43
N GLU A 263 -20.68 9.91 -16.71
CA GLU A 263 -21.75 10.89 -16.84
C GLU A 263 -21.18 12.27 -17.16
N THR A 264 -21.96 13.07 -17.88
CA THR A 264 -21.60 14.46 -18.14
C THR A 264 -21.94 15.28 -16.89
N GLY A 265 -20.93 15.82 -16.21
CA GLY A 265 -21.06 16.48 -14.92
C GLY A 265 -21.39 17.97 -14.99
N CYS A 266 -21.19 18.60 -16.16
CA CYS A 266 -21.40 20.03 -16.39
C CYS A 266 -22.05 20.27 -17.76
N ASP A 267 -22.81 21.35 -17.89
CA ASP A 267 -23.34 21.74 -19.20
C ASP A 267 -22.20 22.17 -20.15
N ALA A 268 -22.13 21.52 -21.31
CA ALA A 268 -21.06 21.77 -22.28
C ALA A 268 -21.15 23.18 -22.90
N GLY A 269 -22.37 23.73 -23.03
CA GLY A 269 -22.61 25.07 -23.53
C GLY A 269 -22.08 26.13 -22.55
N GLU A 270 -22.45 26.02 -21.27
CA GLU A 270 -21.98 26.93 -20.21
C GLU A 270 -20.47 26.86 -20.00
N LEU A 271 -19.89 25.67 -20.10
CA LEU A 271 -18.43 25.50 -19.97
C LEU A 271 -17.69 26.10 -21.17
N SER A 272 -18.27 26.01 -22.38
CA SER A 272 -17.74 26.69 -23.57
C SER A 272 -17.85 28.21 -23.47
N GLU A 273 -18.94 28.71 -22.89
CA GLU A 273 -19.14 30.13 -22.61
C GLU A 273 -18.14 30.62 -21.56
N LEU A 274 -17.91 29.87 -20.49
CA LEU A 274 -16.89 30.20 -19.48
C LEU A 274 -15.50 30.28 -20.12
N LEU A 275 -15.13 29.32 -20.97
CA LEU A 275 -13.87 29.37 -21.73
C LEU A 275 -13.76 30.64 -22.58
N ALA A 276 -14.84 31.02 -23.29
CA ALA A 276 -14.87 32.23 -24.10
C ALA A 276 -14.68 33.50 -23.25
N GLN A 277 -15.35 33.57 -22.09
CA GLN A 277 -15.18 34.69 -21.16
C GLN A 277 -13.78 34.73 -20.54
N VAL A 278 -13.18 33.58 -20.21
CA VAL A 278 -11.79 33.52 -19.70
C VAL A 278 -10.78 33.96 -20.77
N LYS A 279 -10.97 33.56 -22.04
CA LYS A 279 -10.13 34.03 -23.15
C LYS A 279 -10.24 35.55 -23.32
N LYS A 280 -11.45 36.11 -23.24
CA LYS A 280 -11.66 37.57 -23.26
C LYS A 280 -10.96 38.27 -22.08
N SER A 281 -11.05 37.70 -20.88
CA SER A 281 -10.34 38.21 -19.70
C SER A 281 -8.82 38.13 -19.87
N PHE A 282 -8.32 37.06 -20.50
CA PHE A 282 -6.90 36.87 -20.79
C PHE A 282 -6.34 37.93 -21.74
N GLU A 283 -7.10 38.40 -22.73
CA GLU A 283 -6.68 39.51 -23.60
C GLU A 283 -6.45 40.80 -22.80
N THR A 284 -7.33 41.10 -21.85
CA THR A 284 -7.18 42.24 -20.94
C THR A 284 -5.98 42.03 -20.01
N TYR A 285 -5.88 40.85 -19.39
CA TYR A 285 -4.73 40.48 -18.54
C TYR A 285 -3.39 40.61 -19.27
N ARG A 286 -3.33 40.19 -20.54
CA ARG A 286 -2.14 40.32 -21.38
C ARG A 286 -1.70 41.77 -21.53
N ARG A 287 -2.65 42.72 -21.64
CA ARG A 287 -2.34 44.16 -21.66
C ARG A 287 -1.83 44.63 -20.30
N VAL A 288 -2.49 44.25 -19.21
CA VAL A 288 -2.05 44.56 -17.84
C VAL A 288 -0.61 44.11 -17.59
N VAL A 289 -0.24 42.89 -18.00
CA VAL A 289 1.12 42.35 -17.83
C VAL A 289 2.11 43.00 -18.81
N ALA A 290 1.67 43.38 -20.01
CA ALA A 290 2.51 44.10 -20.95
C ALA A 290 2.94 45.46 -20.37
N ASP A 291 1.97 46.19 -19.79
CA ASP A 291 2.13 47.54 -19.25
C ASP A 291 2.82 47.55 -17.88
N GLY A 292 2.43 46.67 -16.96
CA GLY A 292 2.92 46.64 -15.57
C GLY A 292 3.98 45.58 -15.26
N GLY A 293 4.32 44.71 -16.21
CA GLY A 293 5.28 43.61 -16.01
C GLY A 293 4.79 42.53 -15.04
N LEU A 294 5.71 41.71 -14.52
CA LEU A 294 5.38 40.60 -13.60
C LEU A 294 4.83 41.06 -12.24
N PHE A 295 5.09 42.31 -11.86
CA PHE A 295 4.48 42.93 -10.68
C PHE A 295 2.95 42.96 -10.78
N CYS A 296 2.43 43.18 -11.99
CA CYS A 296 0.99 43.18 -12.26
C CYS A 296 0.48 41.82 -12.77
N ALA A 297 1.32 40.78 -12.83
CA ALA A 297 0.90 39.46 -13.33
C ALA A 297 0.16 38.63 -12.27
N PHE A 298 0.36 38.95 -11.00
CA PHE A 298 -0.23 38.23 -9.87
C PHE A 298 -0.81 39.25 -8.88
N GLY A 299 -1.88 38.89 -8.19
CA GLY A 299 -2.57 39.78 -7.25
C GLY A 299 -1.71 40.22 -6.05
N ALA A 300 -2.33 40.94 -5.11
CA ALA A 300 -1.67 41.39 -3.88
C ALA A 300 -1.01 40.21 -3.12
N GLY A 301 0.28 40.34 -2.79
CA GLY A 301 1.08 39.27 -2.16
C GLY A 301 1.87 38.38 -3.13
N SER A 302 1.95 38.74 -4.41
CA SER A 302 2.82 38.11 -5.42
C SER A 302 4.26 37.95 -4.92
N PRO A 303 4.94 36.82 -5.19
CA PRO A 303 6.37 36.67 -4.94
C PRO A 303 7.21 37.76 -5.61
N HIS A 304 6.73 38.30 -6.74
CA HIS A 304 7.40 39.37 -7.47
C HIS A 304 7.22 40.75 -6.83
N GLY A 305 6.23 40.93 -5.94
CA GLY A 305 6.00 42.17 -5.19
C GLY A 305 6.53 42.14 -3.75
N ILE A 306 7.01 41.00 -3.27
CA ILE A 306 7.59 40.86 -1.92
C ILE A 306 9.07 41.19 -2.00
N CYS A 307 9.45 42.37 -1.50
CA CYS A 307 10.84 42.66 -1.21
C CYS A 307 11.29 41.77 -0.03
N ARG A 308 12.02 40.68 -0.30
CA ARG A 308 12.71 39.93 0.75
C ARG A 308 14.07 40.56 1.02
N GLY A 309 14.23 41.03 2.25
CA GLY A 309 15.46 41.62 2.76
C GLY A 309 15.40 41.76 4.27
N SER A 310 16.55 41.82 4.92
CA SER A 310 16.62 42.27 6.31
C SER A 310 16.58 43.78 6.32
N SER A 311 15.66 44.36 7.09
CA SER A 311 15.70 45.78 7.41
C SER A 311 15.99 45.96 8.88
N TYR A 312 16.99 46.75 9.21
CA TYR A 312 17.30 47.15 10.57
C TYR A 312 17.48 48.67 10.62
N PHE A 313 17.23 49.26 11.79
CA PHE A 313 17.56 50.67 12.01
C PHE A 313 19.05 50.76 12.34
N ASP A 314 19.77 51.58 11.59
CA ASP A 314 21.17 51.92 11.83
C ASP A 314 21.28 53.43 12.04
N TYR A 315 22.19 53.87 12.90
CA TYR A 315 22.37 55.28 13.17
C TYR A 315 23.31 55.90 12.13
N ASP A 316 22.84 56.86 11.34
CA ASP A 316 23.70 57.58 10.39
C ASP A 316 24.24 58.87 11.03
N ASP A 317 25.52 58.84 11.42
CA ASP A 317 26.24 59.96 12.02
C ASP A 317 26.21 61.26 11.19
N ARG A 318 25.92 61.20 9.87
CA ARG A 318 25.80 62.39 9.02
C ARG A 318 24.44 63.05 9.10
N LEU A 319 23.41 62.27 9.40
CA LEU A 319 22.03 62.73 9.49
C LEU A 319 21.58 62.90 10.95
N ASP A 320 22.33 62.36 11.90
CA ASP A 320 22.04 62.38 13.35
C ASP A 320 20.67 61.76 13.67
N GLU A 321 20.27 60.74 12.91
CA GLU A 321 18.98 60.07 13.00
C GLU A 321 19.11 58.56 12.71
N ASP A 322 18.19 57.77 13.27
CA ASP A 322 18.05 56.35 12.97
C ASP A 322 17.48 56.18 11.54
N VAL A 323 18.30 55.65 10.64
CA VAL A 323 17.93 55.39 9.25
C VAL A 323 17.60 53.91 9.08
N LEU A 324 16.48 53.62 8.41
CA LEU A 324 16.13 52.25 8.06
C LEU A 324 17.05 51.74 6.94
N VAL A 325 18.00 50.88 7.28
CA VAL A 325 18.90 50.21 6.32
C VAL A 325 18.28 48.88 5.92
N GLY A 326 18.01 48.71 4.63
CA GLY A 326 17.52 47.47 4.05
C GLY A 326 18.57 46.78 3.20
N GLU A 327 18.96 45.56 3.56
CA GLU A 327 19.73 44.67 2.69
C GLU A 327 18.76 43.84 1.85
N TYR A 328 18.75 44.08 0.55
CA TYR A 328 17.93 43.33 -0.39
C TYR A 328 18.70 42.12 -0.92
N ASP A 329 18.21 40.92 -0.63
CA ASP A 329 18.75 39.70 -1.23
C ASP A 329 18.07 39.46 -2.58
N GLY A 330 18.63 40.05 -3.63
CA GLY A 330 18.20 39.83 -5.01
C GLY A 330 18.53 38.44 -5.57
N THR A 331 19.08 37.52 -4.77
CA THR A 331 19.55 36.20 -5.24
C THR A 331 18.66 35.02 -4.83
N THR A 332 17.77 35.21 -3.85
CA THR A 332 16.88 34.12 -3.40
C THR A 332 15.73 33.91 -4.39
N LYS A 333 15.84 32.87 -5.22
CA LYS A 333 14.75 32.36 -6.07
C LYS A 333 13.48 32.18 -5.24
N HIS A 334 12.31 32.49 -5.82
CA HIS A 334 11.03 32.29 -5.15
C HIS A 334 10.91 30.84 -4.66
N ASN A 335 10.95 30.64 -3.34
CA ASN A 335 10.80 29.32 -2.73
C ASN A 335 9.31 28.92 -2.74
N VAL A 336 8.81 28.63 -3.94
CA VAL A 336 7.43 28.21 -4.20
C VAL A 336 7.36 26.69 -4.05
N ARG A 337 6.35 26.20 -3.33
CA ARG A 337 6.07 24.76 -3.23
C ARG A 337 5.85 24.15 -4.62
N ARG A 338 6.03 22.84 -4.73
CA ARG A 338 5.85 22.11 -6.00
C ARG A 338 4.42 22.24 -6.55
N GLU A 339 3.44 22.37 -5.66
CA GLU A 339 2.00 22.51 -5.94
C GLU A 339 1.45 23.66 -5.09
N VAL A 340 0.69 24.56 -5.73
CA VAL A 340 0.07 25.72 -5.11
C VAL A 340 -1.29 25.95 -5.75
N THR A 341 -2.34 26.05 -4.94
CA THR A 341 -3.70 26.37 -5.41
C THR A 341 -3.78 27.86 -5.79
N ILE A 342 -4.53 28.20 -6.84
CA ILE A 342 -4.83 29.59 -7.16
C ILE A 342 -5.61 30.20 -5.98
N PRO A 343 -5.16 31.32 -5.38
CA PRO A 343 -5.81 31.91 -4.22
C PRO A 343 -7.28 32.27 -4.49
N GLU A 344 -8.06 32.34 -3.41
CA GLU A 344 -9.39 32.95 -3.43
C GLU A 344 -9.23 34.47 -3.50
N LEU A 345 -9.32 35.01 -4.72
CA LEU A 345 -9.09 36.42 -5.03
C LEU A 345 -10.38 37.25 -5.07
N VAL A 346 -11.53 36.58 -4.94
CA VAL A 346 -12.88 37.16 -4.95
C VAL A 346 -13.67 36.44 -3.86
N ASP A 347 -14.57 37.14 -3.18
CA ASP A 347 -15.51 36.49 -2.25
C ASP A 347 -16.42 35.53 -3.03
N GLU A 348 -16.12 34.24 -2.90
CA GLU A 348 -16.89 33.14 -3.46
C GLU A 348 -18.00 32.72 -2.48
N SER A 349 -19.01 32.00 -2.97
CA SER A 349 -20.01 31.40 -2.08
C SER A 349 -19.36 30.47 -1.05
N SER A 350 -19.91 30.38 0.17
CA SER A 350 -19.37 29.50 1.23
C SER A 350 -19.66 28.01 1.01
N ALA A 351 -20.20 27.62 -0.15
CA ALA A 351 -20.43 26.22 -0.48
C ALA A 351 -19.11 25.51 -0.85
N ASP A 352 -19.08 24.19 -0.68
CA ASP A 352 -17.94 23.37 -1.08
C ASP A 352 -17.72 23.48 -2.60
N GLY A 353 -16.57 23.99 -3.02
CA GLY A 353 -16.26 24.32 -4.42
C GLY A 353 -16.58 25.76 -4.86
N GLY A 354 -17.11 26.61 -3.99
CA GLY A 354 -17.35 28.04 -4.24
C GLY A 354 -18.55 28.32 -5.17
N ASP A 355 -18.38 29.21 -6.14
CA ASP A 355 -19.47 29.58 -7.07
C ASP A 355 -19.84 28.46 -8.07
N SER A 356 -21.14 28.29 -8.35
CA SER A 356 -21.65 27.40 -9.41
C SER A 356 -21.22 27.83 -10.82
N LEU A 357 -21.32 26.93 -11.81
CA LEU A 357 -20.91 27.22 -13.19
C LEU A 357 -21.67 28.42 -13.78
N GLU A 358 -22.99 28.46 -13.61
CA GLU A 358 -23.84 29.59 -14.00
C GLU A 358 -23.39 30.93 -13.36
N VAL A 359 -23.11 30.91 -12.06
CA VAL A 359 -22.66 32.09 -11.31
C VAL A 359 -21.28 32.54 -11.77
N ALA A 360 -20.37 31.60 -12.02
CA ALA A 360 -19.03 31.90 -12.54
C ALA A 360 -19.10 32.54 -13.94
N VAL A 361 -19.97 32.03 -14.83
CA VAL A 361 -20.21 32.64 -16.15
C VAL A 361 -20.77 34.05 -16.02
N ALA A 362 -21.79 34.26 -15.18
CA ALA A 362 -22.40 35.57 -14.97
C ALA A 362 -21.37 36.58 -14.42
N ARG A 363 -20.57 36.17 -13.43
CA ARG A 363 -19.53 37.00 -12.84
C ARG A 363 -18.42 37.34 -13.83
N MET A 364 -17.98 36.37 -14.64
CA MET A 364 -16.99 36.62 -15.68
C MET A 364 -17.50 37.61 -16.75
N ARG A 365 -18.80 37.56 -17.10
CA ARG A 365 -19.42 38.56 -17.99
C ARG A 365 -19.39 39.97 -17.37
N GLU A 366 -19.67 40.09 -16.07
CA GLU A 366 -19.59 41.37 -15.36
C GLU A 366 -18.15 41.91 -15.36
N PHE A 367 -17.17 41.06 -15.03
CA PHE A 367 -15.75 41.43 -15.05
C PHE A 367 -15.30 41.91 -16.42
N ASN A 368 -15.69 41.19 -17.48
CA ASN A 368 -15.38 41.53 -18.86
C ASN A 368 -16.21 42.69 -19.45
N GLY A 369 -17.20 43.20 -18.71
CA GLY A 369 -17.97 44.39 -19.08
C GLY A 369 -17.23 45.69 -18.76
N ARG A 370 -16.22 45.64 -17.88
CA ARG A 370 -15.38 46.78 -17.50
C ARG A 370 -14.27 46.97 -18.52
N ARG A 371 -14.07 48.21 -18.95
CA ARG A 371 -12.99 48.59 -19.86
C ARG A 371 -11.68 48.72 -19.09
N TYR A 372 -10.60 48.26 -19.68
CA TYR A 372 -9.25 48.54 -19.18
C TYR A 372 -8.74 49.85 -19.79
N ASP A 373 -8.46 50.84 -18.95
CA ASP A 373 -8.03 52.19 -19.36
C ASP A 373 -6.52 52.43 -19.17
N GLY A 374 -5.81 51.54 -18.47
CA GLY A 374 -4.35 51.55 -18.36
C GLY A 374 -3.84 51.42 -16.93
N VAL A 375 -2.60 50.93 -16.76
CA VAL A 375 -2.02 50.64 -15.43
C VAL A 375 -1.85 51.89 -14.53
N LEU A 376 -1.80 53.08 -15.13
CA LEU A 376 -1.67 54.35 -14.42
C LEU A 376 -3.03 55.02 -14.13
N ASP A 377 -4.08 54.59 -14.84
CA ASP A 377 -5.40 55.22 -14.81
C ASP A 377 -6.40 54.44 -13.94
N GLU A 378 -6.12 53.17 -13.64
CA GLU A 378 -6.92 52.35 -12.73
C GLU A 378 -6.09 51.27 -12.01
N ASP A 379 -6.71 50.61 -11.03
CA ASP A 379 -6.08 49.52 -10.28
C ASP A 379 -6.06 48.21 -11.11
N PRO A 380 -4.88 47.74 -11.56
CA PRO A 380 -4.76 46.53 -12.38
C PRO A 380 -5.17 45.24 -11.64
N VAL A 381 -5.16 45.23 -10.30
CA VAL A 381 -5.45 44.05 -9.48
C VAL A 381 -6.83 43.49 -9.79
N ARG A 382 -7.80 44.35 -10.15
CA ARG A 382 -9.17 43.93 -10.47
C ARG A 382 -9.23 43.03 -11.71
N HIS A 383 -8.49 43.37 -12.76
CA HIS A 383 -8.44 42.58 -13.98
C HIS A 383 -7.61 41.31 -13.81
N VAL A 384 -6.56 41.37 -12.99
CA VAL A 384 -5.72 40.23 -12.63
C VAL A 384 -6.51 39.20 -11.82
N ASN A 385 -7.24 39.66 -10.80
CA ASN A 385 -8.08 38.79 -9.98
C ASN A 385 -9.21 38.16 -10.80
N ALA A 386 -9.83 38.92 -11.71
CA ALA A 386 -10.84 38.39 -12.63
C ALA A 386 -10.31 37.26 -13.51
N PHE A 387 -9.12 37.42 -14.10
CA PHE A 387 -8.50 36.37 -14.92
C PHE A 387 -8.17 35.12 -14.10
N TRP A 388 -7.51 35.26 -12.95
CA TRP A 388 -7.12 34.12 -12.12
C TRP A 388 -8.34 33.40 -11.52
N TYR A 389 -9.38 34.13 -11.12
CA TYR A 389 -10.67 33.55 -10.74
C TYR A 389 -11.27 32.72 -11.88
N GLY A 390 -11.35 33.30 -13.08
CA GLY A 390 -11.90 32.64 -14.26
C GLY A 390 -11.12 31.37 -14.62
N LEU A 391 -9.79 31.44 -14.60
CA LEU A 391 -8.92 30.28 -14.86
C LEU A 391 -9.07 29.19 -13.80
N LYS A 392 -9.18 29.57 -12.51
CA LYS A 392 -9.45 28.64 -11.40
C LYS A 392 -10.77 27.92 -11.62
N LYS A 393 -11.87 28.64 -11.85
CA LYS A 393 -13.21 28.05 -12.07
C LYS A 393 -13.24 27.19 -13.33
N LEU A 394 -12.68 27.68 -14.43
CA LEU A 394 -12.59 26.92 -15.67
C LEU A 394 -11.81 25.61 -15.47
N SER A 395 -10.73 25.62 -14.69
CA SER A 395 -9.95 24.41 -14.40
C SER A 395 -10.74 23.38 -13.58
N GLN A 396 -11.45 23.84 -12.54
CA GLN A 396 -12.28 22.99 -11.67
C GLN A 396 -13.40 22.33 -12.48
N TYR A 397 -14.16 23.12 -13.24
CA TYR A 397 -15.26 22.60 -14.06
C TYR A 397 -14.78 21.77 -15.26
N CYS A 398 -13.60 22.06 -15.80
CA CYS A 398 -13.01 21.23 -16.86
C CYS A 398 -12.61 19.83 -16.37
N GLU A 399 -12.16 19.68 -15.12
CA GLU A 399 -11.89 18.35 -14.54
C GLU A 399 -13.19 17.65 -14.11
N ALA A 400 -14.19 18.41 -13.64
CA ALA A 400 -15.50 17.89 -13.28
C ALA A 400 -16.45 17.65 -14.48
N ALA A 401 -16.01 17.96 -15.70
CA ALA A 401 -16.84 17.89 -16.91
C ALA A 401 -17.36 16.48 -17.19
N VAL A 402 -16.56 15.45 -16.88
CA VAL A 402 -16.96 14.05 -16.96
C VAL A 402 -16.78 13.42 -15.58
N ARG A 403 -17.88 12.93 -15.00
CA ARG A 403 -17.86 12.16 -13.77
C ARG A 403 -17.69 10.69 -14.12
N VAL A 404 -16.74 10.05 -13.47
CA VAL A 404 -16.45 8.62 -13.63
C VAL A 404 -16.79 7.94 -12.31
N ASP A 405 -17.49 6.81 -12.37
CA ASP A 405 -17.66 5.94 -11.22
C ASP A 405 -16.36 5.18 -10.95
N GLU A 406 -15.42 5.84 -10.29
CA GLU A 406 -14.13 5.26 -9.91
C GLU A 406 -14.30 4.03 -9.01
N ARG A 407 -15.39 3.96 -8.22
CA ARG A 407 -15.67 2.79 -7.36
C ARG A 407 -16.00 1.55 -8.18
N ALA A 408 -16.73 1.70 -9.29
CA ALA A 408 -16.99 0.58 -10.18
C ALA A 408 -15.70 0.05 -10.82
N TRP A 409 -14.77 0.95 -11.17
CA TRP A 409 -13.45 0.57 -11.67
C TRP A 409 -12.63 -0.15 -10.60
N ASP A 410 -12.53 0.41 -9.40
CA ASP A 410 -11.80 -0.20 -8.28
C ASP A 410 -12.38 -1.59 -7.96
N CYS A 411 -13.71 -1.72 -7.89
CA CYS A 411 -14.38 -3.01 -7.67
C CYS A 411 -14.10 -4.02 -8.79
N PHE A 412 -13.96 -3.56 -10.04
CA PHE A 412 -13.57 -4.43 -11.15
C PHE A 412 -12.14 -4.94 -10.96
N ILE A 413 -11.20 -4.05 -10.61
CA ILE A 413 -9.80 -4.43 -10.36
C ILE A 413 -9.69 -5.39 -9.18
N ASP A 414 -10.38 -5.10 -8.07
CA ASP A 414 -10.38 -5.97 -6.89
C ASP A 414 -10.90 -7.39 -7.22
N LYS A 415 -11.89 -7.51 -8.12
CA LYS A 415 -12.36 -8.82 -8.61
C LYS A 415 -11.31 -9.54 -9.46
N VAL A 416 -10.56 -8.81 -10.29
CA VAL A 416 -9.46 -9.38 -11.07
C VAL A 416 -8.34 -9.86 -10.14
N GLN A 417 -7.94 -9.06 -9.14
CA GLN A 417 -6.95 -9.44 -8.13
C GLN A 417 -7.40 -10.70 -7.38
N PHE A 418 -8.60 -10.65 -6.80
CA PHE A 418 -9.16 -11.77 -6.04
C PHE A 418 -9.22 -13.08 -6.83
N ALA A 419 -9.53 -13.01 -8.13
CA ALA A 419 -9.59 -14.19 -8.99
C ALA A 419 -8.25 -14.95 -9.07
N TYR A 420 -7.12 -14.28 -8.86
CA TYR A 420 -5.78 -14.87 -8.84
C TYR A 420 -5.20 -15.04 -7.43
N ASP A 421 -5.53 -14.18 -6.46
CA ASP A 421 -4.95 -14.23 -5.12
C ASP A 421 -5.25 -15.54 -4.38
N GLU A 422 -6.50 -15.99 -4.44
CA GLU A 422 -6.92 -17.20 -3.75
C GLU A 422 -6.22 -18.45 -4.35
N PRO A 423 -6.25 -18.68 -5.68
CA PRO A 423 -5.49 -19.76 -6.31
C PRO A 423 -3.98 -19.66 -6.12
N ALA A 424 -3.39 -18.47 -6.29
CA ALA A 424 -1.96 -18.27 -6.11
C ALA A 424 -1.54 -18.54 -4.67
N GLY A 425 -2.33 -18.09 -3.70
CA GLY A 425 -2.11 -18.36 -2.29
C GLY A 425 -2.25 -19.85 -1.95
N HIS A 426 -3.24 -20.55 -2.49
CA HIS A 426 -3.39 -22.00 -2.31
C HIS A 426 -2.25 -22.80 -2.92
N LEU A 427 -1.73 -22.35 -4.06
CA LEU A 427 -0.59 -22.97 -4.73
C LEU A 427 0.70 -22.70 -3.96
N ALA A 428 0.94 -21.48 -3.50
CA ALA A 428 2.15 -21.08 -2.77
C ALA A 428 2.33 -21.82 -1.43
N VAL A 429 1.24 -22.11 -0.71
CA VAL A 429 1.28 -22.92 0.54
C VAL A 429 1.82 -24.35 0.28
N GLN A 430 1.80 -24.82 -0.97
CA GLN A 430 2.32 -26.13 -1.36
C GLN A 430 3.75 -26.07 -1.91
N MET A 431 4.26 -24.88 -2.21
CA MET A 431 5.60 -24.68 -2.77
C MET A 431 6.69 -24.75 -1.69
N ASP A 432 7.90 -25.09 -2.10
CA ASP A 432 9.10 -24.84 -1.30
C ASP A 432 9.61 -23.39 -1.46
N ASP A 433 10.51 -22.95 -0.58
CA ASP A 433 11.03 -21.56 -0.57
C ASP A 433 11.67 -21.15 -1.90
N LYS A 434 12.30 -22.10 -2.61
CA LYS A 434 12.94 -21.85 -3.92
C LYS A 434 11.87 -21.66 -4.99
N GLN A 435 10.82 -22.48 -4.99
CA GLN A 435 9.69 -22.37 -5.90
C GLN A 435 8.94 -21.05 -5.69
N VAL A 436 8.69 -20.64 -4.44
CA VAL A 436 8.06 -19.35 -4.13
C VAL A 436 8.89 -18.19 -4.67
N ALA A 437 10.20 -18.17 -4.38
CA ALA A 437 11.08 -17.11 -4.85
C ALA A 437 11.14 -17.04 -6.39
N ALA A 438 11.19 -18.19 -7.06
CA ALA A 438 11.18 -18.27 -8.52
C ALA A 438 9.84 -17.83 -9.13
N PHE A 439 8.71 -18.21 -8.50
CA PHE A 439 7.38 -17.80 -8.90
C PHE A 439 7.21 -16.27 -8.81
N VAL A 440 7.60 -15.68 -7.67
CA VAL A 440 7.58 -14.22 -7.47
C VAL A 440 8.44 -13.51 -8.52
N ALA A 441 9.67 -13.99 -8.74
CA ALA A 441 10.55 -13.42 -9.75
C ALA A 441 9.96 -13.52 -11.16
N ALA A 442 9.27 -14.62 -11.49
CA ALA A 442 8.61 -14.79 -12.78
C ALA A 442 7.43 -13.82 -12.95
N VAL A 443 6.60 -13.66 -11.92
CA VAL A 443 5.48 -12.69 -11.91
C VAL A 443 5.99 -11.26 -12.05
N ASP A 444 7.07 -10.91 -11.35
CA ASP A 444 7.66 -9.58 -11.47
C ASP A 444 8.27 -9.33 -12.85
N ALA A 445 8.86 -10.35 -13.48
CA ALA A 445 9.42 -10.26 -14.82
C ALA A 445 8.35 -10.06 -15.91
N LEU A 446 7.11 -10.53 -15.71
CA LEU A 446 6.03 -10.32 -16.70
C LEU A 446 5.77 -8.85 -17.02
N GLY A 447 6.04 -7.95 -16.06
CA GLY A 447 5.88 -6.50 -16.20
C GLY A 447 7.15 -5.74 -16.60
N ALA A 448 8.28 -6.42 -16.83
CA ALA A 448 9.56 -5.77 -17.19
C ALA A 448 9.80 -5.66 -18.71
N ASP A 449 8.99 -6.36 -19.52
CA ASP A 449 9.14 -6.45 -20.99
C ASP A 449 8.28 -5.42 -21.77
N GLU A 450 7.54 -4.55 -21.09
CA GLU A 450 6.75 -3.44 -21.69
C GLU A 450 7.35 -2.08 -21.32
#